data_AF-A0A0Q6PZC8-F1
#
_entry.id   AF-A0A0Q6PZC8-F1
#
_cell.length_a   1.000
_cell.length_b   1.000
_cell.length_c   1.000
_cell.angle_alpha   90.00
_cell.angle_beta   90.00
_cell.angle_gamma   90.00
#
_symmetry.space_group_name_H-M   'P 1'
#
loop_
_entity.id
_entity.type
_entity.pdbx_description
1 polymer ?
#
loop_
_entity_poly.entity_id
_entity_poly.type
_entity_poly.pdbx_seq_one_letter_code
_entity_poly.pdbx_strand_id
1 'polypeptide(L)'
;MEPRPVRDGVEGFVADLGEFGVKAAREGPSVMYDLEILDGSRAGTPIRTGVSINELGAWPAVPAHWLHFEVGTHFSQQGSTDTSDVLPGYIRHSWDTSFWLPTEHPGRLWIAHVRSVLGKVI
;
A
#
# COMPACT_ATOMS: atom_id res chain seq x y z
N MET A 1 1.22 -18.36 -23.89
CA MET A 1 1.01 -17.86 -22.52
C MET A 1 -0.33 -17.16 -22.56
N GLU A 2 -1.33 -17.66 -21.83
CA GLU A 2 -2.65 -16.99 -21.79
C GLU A 2 -2.50 -15.62 -21.12
N PRO A 3 -3.26 -14.59 -21.56
CA PRO A 3 -3.23 -13.30 -20.90
C PRO A 3 -3.70 -13.46 -19.44
N ARG A 4 -2.96 -12.86 -18.51
CA ARG A 4 -3.32 -12.84 -17.09
C ARG A 4 -4.76 -12.30 -16.95
N PRO A 5 -5.65 -12.98 -16.22
CA PRO A 5 -6.99 -12.45 -15.97
C PRO A 5 -6.86 -11.12 -15.22
N VAL A 6 -7.55 -10.09 -15.72
CA VAL A 6 -7.65 -8.80 -15.04
C VAL A 6 -8.32 -9.05 -13.68
N ARG A 7 -7.69 -8.55 -12.62
CA ARG A 7 -8.26 -8.57 -11.28
C ARG A 7 -8.43 -7.14 -10.83
N ASP A 8 -9.63 -6.80 -10.38
CA ASP A 8 -10.01 -5.44 -10.02
C ASP A 8 -10.49 -5.34 -8.58
N GLY A 9 -10.62 -4.10 -8.11
CA GLY A 9 -11.16 -3.85 -6.79
C GLY A 9 -10.29 -4.36 -5.64
N VAL A 10 -10.92 -4.50 -4.48
CA VAL A 10 -10.27 -4.98 -3.25
C VAL A 10 -9.73 -6.41 -3.39
N GLU A 11 -10.50 -7.31 -3.99
CA GLU A 11 -10.06 -8.71 -4.15
C GLU A 11 -8.91 -8.83 -5.14
N GLY A 12 -8.94 -8.05 -6.22
CA GLY A 12 -7.82 -7.99 -7.16
C GLY A 12 -6.55 -7.46 -6.53
N PHE A 13 -6.66 -6.41 -5.73
CA PHE A 13 -5.53 -5.89 -4.94
C PHE A 13 -4.95 -6.98 -4.03
N VAL A 14 -5.77 -7.64 -3.20
CA VAL A 14 -5.31 -8.71 -2.30
C VAL A 14 -4.64 -9.85 -3.07
N ALA A 15 -5.25 -10.30 -4.17
CA ALA A 15 -4.69 -11.37 -5.00
C ALA A 15 -3.37 -10.96 -5.66
N ASP A 16 -3.26 -9.72 -6.15
CA ASP A 16 -2.06 -9.20 -6.79
C ASP A 16 -0.90 -9.06 -5.81
N LEU A 17 -1.17 -8.69 -4.55
CA LEU A 17 -0.16 -8.68 -3.48
C LEU A 17 0.27 -10.12 -3.11
N GLY A 18 -0.70 -11.03 -3.02
CA GLY A 18 -0.49 -12.44 -2.68
C GLY A 18 0.45 -13.17 -3.64
N GLU A 19 0.41 -12.84 -4.94
CA GLU A 19 1.33 -13.39 -5.93
C GLU A 19 2.81 -13.08 -5.66
N PHE A 20 3.08 -11.99 -4.94
CA PHE A 20 4.43 -11.60 -4.55
C PHE A 20 4.72 -11.92 -3.07
N GLY A 21 3.94 -12.82 -2.48
CA GLY A 21 4.14 -13.32 -1.11
C GLY A 21 3.65 -12.37 -0.01
N VAL A 22 2.97 -11.28 -0.37
CA VAL A 22 2.43 -10.33 0.62
C VAL A 22 1.02 -10.74 0.99
N LYS A 23 0.83 -11.11 2.27
CA LYS A 23 -0.49 -11.47 2.80
C LYS A 23 -1.25 -10.21 3.17
N ALA A 24 -2.19 -9.82 2.31
CA ALA A 24 -3.11 -8.71 2.57
C ALA A 24 -4.48 -9.25 2.98
N ALA A 25 -5.16 -8.52 3.88
CA ALA A 25 -6.49 -8.87 4.34
C ALA A 25 -7.34 -7.62 4.57
N ARG A 26 -8.66 -7.77 4.37
CA ARG A 26 -9.62 -6.74 4.77
C ARG A 26 -9.72 -6.71 6.28
N GLU A 27 -9.58 -5.52 6.86
CA GLU A 27 -9.75 -5.25 8.28
C GLU A 27 -10.53 -3.95 8.45
N GLY A 28 -11.83 -4.06 8.77
CA GLY A 28 -12.71 -2.90 8.85
C GLY A 28 -12.76 -2.11 7.53
N PRO A 29 -12.50 -0.79 7.53
CA PRO A 29 -12.51 0.04 6.32
C PRO A 29 -11.23 -0.08 5.47
N SER A 30 -10.25 -0.90 5.87
CA SER A 30 -8.93 -0.94 5.25
C SER A 30 -8.58 -2.33 4.70
N VAL A 31 -7.65 -2.38 3.74
CA VAL A 31 -6.86 -3.57 3.46
C VAL A 31 -5.50 -3.38 4.12
N MET A 32 -5.15 -4.27 5.05
CA MET A 32 -3.90 -4.22 5.82
C MET A 32 -2.94 -5.32 5.37
N TYR A 33 -1.66 -5.03 5.43
CA TYR A 33 -0.57 -5.94 5.09
C TYR A 33 0.75 -5.47 5.70
N ASP A 34 1.70 -6.39 5.82
CA ASP A 34 3.05 -6.10 6.34
C ASP A 34 4.06 -6.05 5.19
N LEU A 35 4.95 -5.06 5.23
CA LEU A 35 6.09 -4.97 4.32
C LEU A 35 7.37 -4.64 5.08
N GLU A 36 8.45 -5.32 4.72
CA GLU A 36 9.77 -5.05 5.28
C GLU A 36 10.42 -3.81 4.65
N ILE A 37 11.06 -3.01 5.51
CA ILE A 37 12.06 -2.04 5.07
C ILE A 37 13.26 -2.82 4.53
N LEU A 38 13.71 -2.49 3.32
CA LEU A 38 14.80 -3.21 2.66
C LEU A 38 16.20 -2.65 2.96
N ASP A 39 16.32 -1.41 3.43
CA ASP A 39 17.61 -0.73 3.61
C ASP A 39 17.57 0.29 4.76
N GLY A 40 18.74 0.71 5.23
CA GLY A 40 18.91 1.65 6.35
C GLY A 40 18.88 0.98 7.72
N SER A 41 18.84 1.80 8.78
CA SER A 41 18.94 1.35 10.18
C SER A 41 17.76 0.47 10.65
N ARG A 42 16.68 0.41 9.87
CA ARG A 42 15.49 -0.39 10.14
C ARG A 42 15.30 -1.55 9.16
N ALA A 43 16.31 -1.87 8.36
CA ALA A 43 16.24 -2.98 7.42
C ALA A 43 15.83 -4.30 8.12
N GLY A 44 14.93 -5.06 7.48
CA GLY A 44 14.36 -6.29 8.04
C GLY A 44 13.25 -6.06 9.09
N THR A 45 12.87 -4.81 9.36
CA THR A 45 11.73 -4.51 10.24
C THR A 45 10.44 -4.50 9.41
N PRO A 46 9.47 -5.38 9.71
CA PRO A 46 8.16 -5.32 9.07
C PRO A 46 7.39 -4.09 9.59
N ILE A 47 6.86 -3.29 8.67
CA ILE A 47 5.91 -2.23 8.97
C ILE A 47 4.54 -2.67 8.48
N ARG A 48 3.58 -2.63 9.40
CA ARG A 48 2.18 -2.81 9.09
C ARG A 48 1.62 -1.54 8.46
N THR A 49 1.04 -1.68 7.29
CA THR A 49 0.45 -0.58 6.54
C THR A 49 -0.82 -1.04 5.84
N GLY A 50 -1.51 -0.11 5.18
CA GLY A 50 -2.74 -0.41 4.50
C GLY A 50 -3.25 0.74 3.65
N VAL A 51 -4.39 0.52 3.04
CA VAL A 51 -5.11 1.49 2.20
C VAL A 51 -6.60 1.38 2.47
N SER A 52 -7.35 2.45 2.19
CA SER A 52 -8.80 2.41 2.29
C SER A 52 -9.38 1.50 1.21
N ILE A 53 -10.40 0.71 1.56
CA ILE A 53 -11.15 -0.09 0.57
C ILE A 53 -11.81 0.80 -0.50
N ASN A 54 -12.14 2.05 -0.15
CA ASN A 54 -12.81 2.99 -1.05
C ASN A 54 -11.87 3.47 -2.16
N GLU A 55 -10.55 3.47 -1.92
CA GLU A 55 -9.56 3.83 -2.94
C GLU A 55 -9.28 2.69 -3.92
N LEU A 56 -9.58 1.45 -3.53
CA LEU A 56 -9.31 0.28 -4.35
C LEU A 56 -10.38 0.01 -5.41
N GLY A 57 -11.49 0.76 -5.44
CA GLY A 57 -12.56 0.57 -6.42
C GLY A 57 -12.10 0.67 -7.88
N ALA A 58 -11.03 1.43 -8.15
CA ALA A 58 -10.44 1.60 -9.47
C ALA A 58 -9.13 0.81 -9.67
N TRP A 59 -8.76 -0.07 -8.73
CA TRP A 59 -7.59 -0.94 -8.88
C TRP A 59 -7.77 -1.89 -10.09
N PRO A 60 -6.74 -2.13 -10.91
CA PRO A 60 -5.38 -1.57 -10.87
C PRO A 60 -5.21 -0.33 -11.75
N ALA A 61 -6.28 0.21 -12.34
CA ALA A 61 -6.20 1.38 -13.22
C ALA A 61 -5.76 2.64 -12.47
N VAL A 62 -6.17 2.78 -11.20
CA VAL A 62 -5.75 3.84 -10.30
C VAL A 62 -5.29 3.21 -8.98
N PRO A 63 -4.03 3.40 -8.57
CA PRO A 63 -3.55 2.93 -7.28
C PRO A 63 -4.08 3.82 -6.14
N ALA A 64 -4.14 3.29 -4.93
CA ALA A 64 -4.50 4.09 -3.77
C ALA A 64 -3.49 5.23 -3.55
N HIS A 65 -4.00 6.41 -3.23
CA HIS A 65 -3.20 7.62 -2.99
C HIS A 65 -2.73 7.72 -1.54
N TRP A 66 -3.52 7.17 -0.61
CA TRP A 66 -3.24 7.25 0.81
C TRP A 66 -2.75 5.92 1.38
N LEU A 67 -1.66 5.99 2.15
CA LEU A 67 -1.13 4.86 2.91
C LEU A 67 -1.37 5.05 4.40
N HIS A 68 -1.77 3.98 5.07
CA HIS A 68 -2.09 3.97 6.49
C HIS A 68 -0.85 3.63 7.31
N PHE A 69 -0.63 4.38 8.39
CA PHE A 69 0.47 4.18 9.31
C PHE A 69 -0.02 4.33 10.75
N GLU A 70 0.65 3.68 11.69
CA GLU A 70 0.34 3.87 13.11
C GLU A 70 0.57 5.33 13.50
N VAL A 71 -0.31 5.85 14.37
CA VAL A 71 -0.17 7.19 14.94
C VAL A 71 1.20 7.30 15.63
N GLY A 72 1.96 8.34 15.28
CA GLY A 72 3.34 8.52 15.75
C GLY A 72 4.40 8.03 14.76
N THR A 73 4.02 7.45 13.61
CA THR A 73 4.97 7.20 12.52
C THR A 73 5.46 8.53 11.95
N HIS A 74 6.78 8.74 11.96
CA HIS A 74 7.40 9.97 11.45
C HIS A 74 8.10 9.71 10.12
N PHE A 75 7.96 10.66 9.19
CA PHE A 75 8.62 10.64 7.89
C PHE A 75 9.53 11.86 7.73
N SER A 76 10.64 11.68 7.00
CA SER A 76 11.52 12.78 6.61
C SER A 76 10.85 13.81 5.69
N GLN A 77 9.80 13.40 4.98
CA GLN A 77 8.93 14.26 4.18
C GLN A 77 7.48 14.01 4.58
N GLN A 78 6.76 15.05 4.98
CA GLN A 78 5.35 14.96 5.38
C GLN A 78 4.45 15.41 4.22
N GLY A 79 3.57 14.52 3.78
CA GLY A 79 2.40 14.85 2.98
C GLY A 79 1.22 15.31 3.86
N SER A 80 0.05 15.51 3.25
CA SER A 80 -1.20 15.72 3.98
C SER A 80 -1.55 14.48 4.81
N THR A 81 -2.28 14.68 5.91
CA THR A 81 -2.71 13.59 6.80
C THR A 81 -4.16 13.77 7.26
N ASP A 82 -4.87 12.66 7.44
CA ASP A 82 -6.17 12.62 8.12
C ASP A 82 -6.49 11.21 8.68
N THR A 83 -7.68 11.03 9.26
CA THR A 83 -8.12 9.77 9.92
C THR A 83 -9.36 9.12 9.27
N SER A 84 -9.62 9.40 8.00
CA SER A 84 -10.78 8.87 7.28
C SER A 84 -10.50 7.47 6.74
N ASP A 85 -11.45 6.55 6.90
CA ASP A 85 -11.40 5.17 6.40
C ASP A 85 -10.16 4.36 6.85
N VAL A 86 -9.61 4.69 8.03
CA VAL A 86 -8.48 3.99 8.65
C VAL A 86 -8.92 3.16 9.85
N LEU A 87 -8.10 2.17 10.23
CA LEU A 87 -8.26 1.45 11.50
C LEU A 87 -8.02 2.37 12.72
N PRO A 88 -8.62 2.07 13.89
CA PRO A 88 -8.28 2.75 15.14
C PRO A 88 -6.76 2.68 15.42
N GLY A 89 -6.16 3.82 15.80
CA GLY A 89 -4.72 3.92 16.03
C GLY A 89 -3.89 4.18 14.77
N TYR A 90 -4.53 4.32 13.61
CA TYR A 90 -3.86 4.68 12.34
C TYR A 90 -4.21 6.11 11.90
N ILE A 91 -3.31 6.66 11.09
CA ILE A 91 -3.46 7.89 10.34
C ILE A 91 -3.08 7.59 8.88
N ARG A 92 -3.72 8.24 7.92
CA ARG A 92 -3.33 8.08 6.51
C ARG A 92 -2.50 9.26 6.04
N HIS A 93 -1.48 8.96 5.23
CA HIS A 93 -0.56 9.93 4.64
C HIS A 93 -0.71 9.91 3.11
N SER A 94 -0.83 11.08 2.49
CA SER A 94 -0.92 11.20 1.04
C SER A 94 0.45 10.96 0.41
N TRP A 95 0.51 10.10 -0.62
CA TRP A 95 1.73 9.85 -1.38
C TRP A 95 1.49 9.96 -2.87
N ASP A 96 2.44 10.57 -3.56
CA ASP A 96 2.33 10.74 -5.01
C ASP A 96 2.42 9.39 -5.73
N THR A 97 1.39 9.09 -6.52
CA THR A 97 1.27 7.90 -7.37
C THR A 97 1.23 8.25 -8.86
N SER A 98 1.56 9.49 -9.24
CA SER A 98 1.43 10.05 -10.60
C SER A 98 2.18 9.28 -11.70
N PHE A 99 3.09 8.37 -11.35
CA PHE A 99 3.85 7.54 -12.29
C PHE A 99 3.31 6.10 -12.40
N TRP A 100 2.02 5.89 -12.08
CA TRP A 100 1.39 4.59 -12.28
C TRP A 100 1.24 4.29 -13.79
N LEU A 101 2.13 3.43 -14.30
CA LEU A 101 2.13 3.01 -15.70
C LEU A 101 1.34 1.72 -15.87
N PRO A 102 0.71 1.50 -17.04
CA PRO A 102 0.17 0.20 -17.40
C PRO A 102 1.22 -0.89 -17.20
N THR A 103 0.87 -1.94 -16.48
CA THR A 103 1.79 -3.03 -16.11
C THR A 103 1.03 -4.35 -16.02
N GLU A 104 1.72 -5.44 -16.38
CA GLU A 104 1.21 -6.81 -16.18
C GLU A 104 1.31 -7.28 -14.73
N HIS A 105 2.04 -6.53 -13.88
CA HIS A 105 2.32 -6.86 -12.49
C HIS A 105 2.03 -5.68 -11.54
N PRO A 106 0.76 -5.26 -11.41
CA PRO A 106 0.40 -4.11 -10.58
C PRO A 106 0.77 -4.31 -9.09
N GLY A 107 0.62 -5.53 -8.56
CA GLY A 107 1.05 -5.86 -7.19
C GLY A 107 2.55 -5.62 -6.94
N ARG A 108 3.42 -5.97 -7.90
CA ARG A 108 4.86 -5.72 -7.79
C ARG A 108 5.19 -4.23 -7.79
N LEU A 109 4.53 -3.46 -8.66
CA LEU A 109 4.71 -2.02 -8.75
C LEU A 109 4.26 -1.33 -7.45
N TRP A 110 3.11 -1.75 -6.92
CA TRP A 110 2.61 -1.27 -5.64
C TRP A 110 3.57 -1.58 -4.48
N ILE A 111 4.03 -2.82 -4.35
CA ILE A 111 4.99 -3.21 -3.29
C ILE A 111 6.27 -2.39 -3.39
N ALA A 112 6.79 -2.15 -4.60
CA ALA A 112 7.96 -1.30 -4.80
C ALA A 112 7.70 0.16 -4.40
N HIS A 113 6.54 0.70 -4.76
CA HIS A 113 6.11 2.04 -4.36
C HIS A 113 6.05 2.17 -2.83
N VAL A 114 5.33 1.27 -2.15
CA VAL A 114 5.19 1.31 -0.68
C VAL A 114 6.54 1.16 0.01
N ARG A 115 7.41 0.25 -0.45
CA ARG A 115 8.78 0.14 0.09
C ARG A 115 9.58 1.42 -0.05
N SER A 116 9.42 2.15 -1.15
CA SER A 116 10.08 3.46 -1.33
C SER A 116 9.56 4.51 -0.35
N VAL A 117 8.29 4.43 0.05
CA VAL A 117 7.69 5.27 1.08
C VAL A 117 8.21 4.87 2.48
N LEU A 118 8.23 3.56 2.78
CA LEU A 118 8.74 3.05 4.06
C LEU A 118 10.21 3.40 4.30
N GLY A 119 11.02 3.48 3.25
CA GLY A 119 12.41 3.96 3.34
C GLY A 119 12.56 5.42 3.79
N LYS A 120 11.47 6.19 3.88
CA LYS A 120 11.45 7.58 4.36
C LYS A 120 11.04 7.72 5.83
N VAL A 121 10.68 6.62 6.50
CA VAL A 121 10.35 6.60 7.93
C VAL A 121 11.62 6.88 8.75
N ILE A 122 11.54 7.81 9.71
CA ILE A 122 12.67 8.23 10.58
C ILE A 122 12.48 7.83 12.03
#